data_AF-A0A352PPS6-F1
#
_entry.id   AF-A0A352PPS6-F1
#
_cell.length_a   1.000
_cell.length_b   1.000
_cell.length_c   1.000
_cell.angle_alpha   90.00
_cell.angle_beta   90.00
_cell.angle_gamma   90.00
#
_symmetry.space_group_name_H-M   'P 1'
#
loop_
_entity.id
_entity.type
_entity.pdbx_description
1 polymer ?
#
loop_
_entity_poly.entity_id
_entity_poly.type
_entity_poly.pdbx_seq_one_letter_code
_entity_poly.pdbx_strand_id
1 'polypeptide(L)'
;HGSGTVKGDRSELHSIMAVTNPHSEPPRVSALKAYTAHLGAASDLAEIIFCTQALTQHLVPGTLNFQDADAEFARLVIAAHHQRTDKRLFLSTSYGLLGQSSSVVVRVP
;
A
#
# COMPACT_ATOMS: atom_id res chain seq x y z
N HIS A 1 -1.25 4.88 0.66
CA HIS A 1 -0.86 6.22 0.18
C HIS A 1 0.67 6.37 0.16
N GLY A 2 1.38 6.08 1.25
CA GLY A 2 2.84 5.90 1.25
C GLY A 2 3.59 7.11 0.74
N SER A 3 3.36 8.25 1.38
CA SER A 3 3.94 9.55 0.99
C SER A 3 5.45 9.66 1.22
N GLY A 4 6.03 8.80 2.06
CA GLY A 4 7.42 8.90 2.52
C GLY A 4 7.59 9.88 3.69
N THR A 5 6.51 10.50 4.16
CA THR A 5 6.56 11.36 5.35
C THR A 5 6.45 10.50 6.61
N VAL A 6 7.32 10.75 7.60
CA VAL A 6 7.32 9.99 8.86
C VAL A 6 5.94 9.99 9.52
N LYS A 7 5.27 11.14 9.58
CA LYS A 7 3.93 11.25 10.17
C LYS A 7 2.86 10.53 9.35
N GLY A 8 2.86 10.71 8.03
CA GLY A 8 1.84 10.14 7.14
C GLY A 8 1.92 8.61 7.12
N ASP A 9 3.10 8.08 6.85
CA ASP A 9 3.30 6.64 6.70
C ASP A 9 3.00 5.91 8.02
N ARG A 10 3.40 6.47 9.18
CA ARG A 10 3.03 5.92 10.50
C ARG A 10 1.51 5.93 10.72
N SER A 11 0.82 7.01 10.36
CA SER A 11 -0.64 7.10 10.46
C SER A 11 -1.36 6.05 9.61
N GLU A 12 -0.84 5.77 8.42
CA GLU A 12 -1.36 4.74 7.52
C GLU A 12 -1.18 3.34 8.11
N LEU A 13 0.03 3.02 8.59
CA LEU A 13 0.32 1.70 9.16
C LEU A 13 -0.51 1.42 10.43
N HIS A 14 -0.73 2.44 11.27
CA HIS A 14 -1.66 2.33 12.39
C HIS A 14 -3.08 2.03 11.95
N SER A 15 -3.56 2.71 10.90
CA SER A 15 -4.89 2.51 10.34
C SER A 15 -5.04 1.09 9.81
N ILE A 16 -4.02 0.56 9.12
CA ILE A 16 -3.98 -0.84 8.65
C ILE A 16 -4.04 -1.81 9.85
N MET A 17 -3.18 -1.63 10.85
CA MET A 17 -3.18 -2.47 12.07
C MET A 17 -4.51 -2.47 12.81
N ALA A 18 -5.24 -1.36 12.80
CA ALA A 18 -6.54 -1.23 13.47
C ALA A 18 -7.66 -1.98 12.75
N VAL A 19 -7.58 -2.12 11.42
CA VAL A 19 -8.63 -2.79 10.62
C VAL A 19 -8.28 -4.24 10.26
N THR A 20 -7.02 -4.64 10.36
CA THR A 20 -6.58 -6.02 10.10
C THR A 20 -6.72 -6.90 11.35
N ASN A 21 -7.23 -8.11 11.18
CA ASN A 21 -7.30 -9.09 12.27
C ASN A 21 -5.88 -9.61 12.62
N PRO A 22 -5.41 -9.46 13.87
CA PRO A 22 -4.07 -9.89 14.29
C PRO A 22 -3.86 -11.41 14.24
N HIS A 23 -4.93 -12.21 14.13
CA HIS A 23 -4.87 -13.66 14.05
C HIS A 23 -4.96 -14.22 12.62
N SER A 24 -5.01 -13.35 11.61
CA SER A 24 -5.05 -13.73 10.18
C SER A 24 -3.74 -13.44 9.47
N GLU A 25 -3.52 -14.04 8.29
CA GLU A 25 -2.41 -13.65 7.40
C GLU A 25 -2.51 -12.14 7.13
N PRO A 26 -1.49 -11.34 7.50
CA PRO A 26 -1.53 -9.90 7.27
C PRO A 26 -1.51 -9.60 5.77
N PRO A 27 -2.19 -8.53 5.32
CA PRO A 27 -2.08 -8.10 3.94
C PRO A 27 -0.64 -7.67 3.64
N ARG A 28 -0.21 -7.91 2.41
CA ARG A 28 1.02 -7.33 1.87
C ARG A 28 0.77 -5.85 1.58
N VAL A 29 1.66 -4.98 2.03
CA VAL A 29 1.55 -3.52 1.90
C VAL A 29 2.65 -2.99 0.97
N SER A 30 2.28 -2.13 0.03
CA SER A 30 3.21 -1.52 -0.93
C SER A 30 3.02 -0.01 -1.01
N ALA A 31 4.10 0.75 -1.13
CA ALA A 31 4.08 2.20 -1.35
C ALA A 31 4.61 2.55 -2.75
N LEU A 32 3.70 2.74 -3.71
CA LEU A 32 4.07 2.90 -5.13
C LEU A 32 4.62 4.28 -5.49
N LYS A 33 4.39 5.30 -4.64
CA LYS A 33 5.02 6.62 -4.82
C LYS A 33 6.54 6.56 -4.77
N ALA A 34 7.12 5.48 -4.22
CA ALA A 34 8.55 5.24 -4.30
C ALA A 34 9.05 5.09 -5.76
N TYR A 35 8.20 4.67 -6.70
CA TYR A 35 8.54 4.59 -8.13
C TYR A 35 8.22 5.87 -8.89
N THR A 36 7.13 6.56 -8.55
CA THR A 36 6.60 7.67 -9.35
C THR A 36 6.75 9.05 -8.74
N ALA A 37 7.30 9.13 -7.53
CA ALA A 37 7.13 10.27 -6.63
C ALA A 37 5.62 10.59 -6.41
N HIS A 38 5.35 11.77 -5.85
CA HIS A 38 4.00 12.23 -5.60
C HIS A 38 3.45 13.01 -6.80
N LEU A 39 2.51 12.42 -7.54
CA LEU A 39 1.87 13.02 -8.73
C LEU A 39 0.67 13.93 -8.38
N GLY A 40 0.58 14.39 -7.13
CA GLY A 40 -0.59 15.12 -6.63
C GLY A 40 -1.88 14.31 -6.77
N ALA A 41 -2.95 14.94 -7.26
CA ALA A 41 -4.26 14.32 -7.46
C ALA A 41 -4.24 13.12 -8.44
N ALA A 42 -3.24 13.01 -9.30
CA ALA A 42 -3.10 11.89 -10.23
C ALA A 42 -2.50 10.62 -9.58
N SER A 43 -1.94 10.73 -8.36
CA SER A 43 -1.28 9.60 -7.68
C SER A 43 -2.23 8.41 -7.54
N ASP A 44 -3.47 8.67 -7.11
CA ASP A 44 -4.43 7.60 -6.79
C ASP A 44 -4.88 6.83 -8.04
N LEU A 45 -5.05 7.54 -9.16
CA LEU A 45 -5.37 6.93 -10.45
C LEU A 45 -4.20 6.07 -10.95
N ALA A 46 -2.97 6.58 -10.88
CA ALA A 46 -1.78 5.84 -11.27
C ALA A 46 -1.60 4.57 -10.43
N GLU A 47 -1.79 4.67 -9.12
CA GLU A 47 -1.71 3.55 -8.16
C GLU A 47 -2.75 2.46 -8.45
N ILE A 48 -3.99 2.85 -8.75
CA ILE A 48 -5.04 1.89 -9.15
C ILE A 48 -4.66 1.16 -10.44
N ILE A 49 -4.16 1.90 -11.45
CA ILE A 49 -3.75 1.30 -12.73
C ILE A 49 -2.60 0.31 -12.51
N PHE A 50 -1.58 0.70 -11.74
CA PHE A 50 -0.43 -0.17 -11.46
C PHE A 50 -0.81 -1.41 -10.65
N CYS A 51 -1.59 -1.27 -9.58
CA CYS A 51 -2.06 -2.41 -8.79
C CYS A 51 -2.93 -3.35 -9.63
N THR A 52 -3.79 -2.80 -10.49
CA THR A 52 -4.62 -3.61 -11.40
C THR A 52 -3.75 -4.41 -12.37
N GLN A 53 -2.78 -3.75 -13.03
CA GLN A 53 -1.85 -4.44 -13.94
C GLN A 53 -0.98 -5.48 -13.21
N ALA A 54 -0.48 -5.16 -12.02
CA ALA A 54 0.36 -6.06 -11.24
C ALA A 54 -0.40 -7.32 -10.82
N LEU A 55 -1.63 -7.20 -10.31
CA LEU A 55 -2.42 -8.37 -9.93
C LEU A 55 -2.88 -9.21 -11.12
N THR A 56 -3.17 -8.60 -12.28
CA THR A 56 -3.40 -9.35 -13.54
C THR A 56 -2.20 -10.22 -13.90
N GLN A 57 -0.99 -9.79 -13.54
CA GLN A 57 0.26 -10.53 -13.73
C GLN A 57 0.66 -11.40 -12.52
N HIS A 58 -0.24 -11.59 -11.55
CA HIS A 58 0.00 -12.37 -10.33
C HIS A 58 1.19 -11.84 -9.51
N LEU A 59 1.27 -10.51 -9.37
CA LEU A 59 2.39 -9.82 -8.74
C LEU A 59 1.91 -8.76 -7.73
N VAL A 60 2.51 -8.76 -6.55
CA VAL A 60 2.48 -7.65 -5.59
C VAL A 60 3.71 -6.78 -5.86
N PRO A 61 3.55 -5.48 -6.15
CA PRO A 61 4.68 -4.58 -6.31
C PRO A 61 5.50 -4.47 -5.01
N GLY A 62 6.82 -4.40 -5.11
CA GLY A 62 7.64 -4.03 -3.96
C GLY A 62 7.45 -2.55 -3.62
N THR A 63 8.04 -2.12 -2.51
CA THR A 63 8.23 -0.72 -2.14
C THR A 63 9.68 -0.39 -2.41
N LEU A 64 9.93 0.40 -3.46
CA LEU A 64 11.29 0.76 -3.83
C LEU A 64 12.00 1.48 -2.67
N ASN A 65 13.28 1.17 -2.45
CA ASN A 65 14.11 1.71 -1.37
C ASN A 65 13.68 1.35 0.06
N PHE A 66 12.69 0.47 0.25
CA PHE A 66 12.36 -0.03 1.57
C PHE A 66 13.50 -0.88 2.13
N GLN A 67 13.90 -0.59 3.37
CA GLN A 67 14.97 -1.32 4.07
C GLN A 67 14.42 -2.10 5.26
N ASP A 68 13.76 -1.39 6.18
CA ASP A 68 13.16 -1.98 7.37
C ASP A 68 11.99 -1.12 7.87
N ALA A 69 11.13 -1.72 8.70
CA ALA A 69 10.06 -1.05 9.40
C ALA A 69 10.38 -0.91 10.89
N ASP A 70 9.82 0.11 11.54
CA ASP A 70 9.90 0.23 13.01
C ASP A 70 9.30 -1.03 13.67
N ALA A 71 9.88 -1.47 14.79
CA ALA A 71 9.44 -2.66 15.53
C ALA A 71 7.95 -2.64 15.92
N GLU A 72 7.38 -1.44 16.06
CA GLU A 72 5.94 -1.22 16.29
C GLU A 72 5.05 -1.80 15.19
N PHE A 73 5.54 -1.82 13.94
CA PHE A 73 4.83 -2.31 12.77
C PHE A 73 5.25 -3.73 12.37
N ALA A 74 5.97 -4.46 13.23
CA ALA A 74 6.53 -5.79 12.93
C ALA A 74 5.50 -6.86 12.50
N ARG A 75 4.21 -6.65 12.82
CA ARG A 75 3.12 -7.55 12.37
C ARG A 75 2.65 -7.30 10.93
N LEU A 76 3.02 -6.17 10.33
CA LEU A 76 2.66 -5.83 8.96
C LEU A 76 3.73 -6.36 8.00
N VAL A 77 3.31 -6.73 6.79
CA VAL A 77 4.22 -7.22 5.76
C VAL A 77 4.37 -6.15 4.70
N ILE A 78 5.34 -5.25 4.87
CA ILE A 78 5.73 -4.31 3.81
C ILE A 78 6.53 -5.08 2.75
N ALA A 79 6.06 -5.07 1.52
CA ALA A 79 6.70 -5.79 0.42
C ALA A 79 8.01 -5.09 0.03
N ALA A 80 9.16 -5.59 0.48
CA ALA A 80 10.47 -5.02 0.13
C ALA A 80 10.84 -5.21 -1.35
N HIS A 81 10.34 -6.28 -1.96
CA HIS A 81 10.60 -6.66 -3.34
C HIS A 81 9.31 -7.13 -4.01
N HIS A 82 9.31 -7.25 -5.33
CA HIS A 82 8.17 -7.82 -6.07
C HIS A 82 7.92 -9.27 -5.62
N GLN A 83 6.67 -9.61 -5.32
CA GLN A 83 6.29 -10.94 -4.85
C GLN A 83 5.21 -11.54 -5.73
N ARG A 84 5.26 -12.85 -5.96
CA ARG A 84 4.15 -13.56 -6.62
C ARG A 84 2.95 -13.67 -5.69
N THR A 85 1.74 -13.62 -6.26
CA THR A 85 0.49 -13.75 -5.51
C THR A 85 -0.62 -14.35 -6.36
N ASP A 86 -1.47 -15.15 -5.75
CA ASP A 86 -2.72 -15.65 -6.31
C ASP A 86 -3.92 -14.75 -5.98
N LYS A 87 -3.74 -13.76 -5.10
CA LYS A 87 -4.81 -12.85 -4.68
C LYS A 87 -5.30 -12.02 -5.89
N ARG A 88 -6.60 -11.74 -5.88
CA ARG A 88 -7.30 -10.96 -6.93
C ARG A 88 -7.89 -9.66 -6.39
N LEU A 89 -7.56 -9.30 -5.16
CA LEU A 89 -8.10 -8.14 -4.46
C LEU A 89 -6.96 -7.27 -3.98
N PHE A 90 -7.08 -5.96 -4.15
CA PHE A 90 -6.25 -4.99 -3.46
C PHE A 90 -7.09 -3.86 -2.89
N LEU A 91 -6.56 -3.23 -1.85
CA LEU A 91 -7.05 -1.99 -1.28
C LEU A 91 -6.07 -0.89 -1.68
N SER A 92 -6.58 0.21 -2.24
CA SER A 92 -5.82 1.45 -2.39
C SER A 92 -6.39 2.50 -1.46
N THR A 93 -5.52 3.14 -0.69
CA THR A 93 -5.89 4.19 0.28
C THR A 93 -5.11 5.46 -0.01
N SER A 94 -5.79 6.60 0.01
CA SER A 94 -5.24 7.93 -0.21
C SER A 94 -5.56 8.86 0.96
N TYR A 95 -4.56 9.67 1.37
CA TYR A 95 -4.69 10.71 2.36
C TYR A 95 -4.35 12.05 1.70
N GLY A 96 -5.32 12.96 1.66
CA GLY A 96 -5.18 14.28 1.08
C GLY A 96 -4.90 15.36 2.12
N LEU A 97 -4.72 16.59 1.61
CA LEU A 97 -4.66 17.78 2.45
C LEU A 97 -5.97 17.98 3.22
N LEU A 98 -5.90 18.68 4.35
CA LEU A 98 -7.06 19.00 5.20
C LEU A 98 -7.80 17.79 5.78
N GLY A 99 -7.14 16.63 5.89
CA GLY A 99 -7.69 15.44 6.55
C GLY A 99 -8.63 14.60 5.67
N GLN A 100 -8.63 14.83 4.35
CA GLN A 100 -9.37 13.97 3.42
C GLN A 100 -8.75 12.58 3.39
N SER A 101 -9.57 11.54 3.49
CA SER A 101 -9.13 10.15 3.37
C SER A 101 -10.12 9.39 2.49
N SER A 102 -9.60 8.65 1.52
CA SER A 102 -10.40 7.83 0.61
C SER A 102 -9.78 6.44 0.47
N SER A 103 -10.62 5.43 0.27
CA SER A 103 -10.18 4.05 0.09
C SER A 103 -11.07 3.34 -0.91
N VAL A 104 -10.45 2.55 -1.79
CA VAL A 104 -11.14 1.75 -2.81
C VAL A 104 -10.61 0.32 -2.76
N VAL A 105 -11.53 -0.64 -2.71
CA VAL A 105 -11.22 -2.06 -2.90
C VAL A 105 -11.51 -2.43 -4.35
N VAL A 106 -10.53 -3.01 -5.02
CA VAL A 106 -10.64 -3.43 -6.42
C VAL A 106 -10.45 -4.94 -6.50
N ARG A 107 -11.38 -5.61 -7.19
CA ARG A 107 -11.22 -7.00 -7.61
C ARG A 107 -10.81 -7.04 -9.07
N VAL A 108 -9.66 -7.65 -9.34
CA VAL A 108 -9.19 -7.92 -10.71
C VAL A 108 -9.79 -9.24 -11.19
N PRO A 109 -10.18 -9.36 -12.47
CA PRO A 109 -10.72 -10.60 -13.05
C PRO A 109 -9.83 -11.83 -12.86
#